data_AF-A0A672KTS8-F1
#
_entry.id   AF-A0A672KTS8-F1
#
_cell.length_a   1.000
_cell.length_b   1.000
_cell.length_c   1.000
_cell.angle_alpha   90.00
_cell.angle_beta   90.00
_cell.angle_gamma   90.00
#
_symmetry.space_group_name_H-M   'P 1'
#
loop_
_entity.id
_entity.type
_entity.pdbx_description
1 polymer ?
#
loop_
_entity_poly.entity_id
_entity_poly.type
_entity_poly.pdbx_seq_one_letter_code
_entity_poly.pdbx_strand_id
1 'polypeptide(L)'
;MTSQLIYFMYITCFSHNLPLEYKVIDFLEHLVNGELSDLDCLDSGNEADENEKSVVTENQEEITVNREEDDHEQMTITRKHEIKWHHRPFTTIIDTSFQNHLIYDRHPMSPYEYFKQYVPDALFDLMSDSTNIYAMQSGTLRFKPTSSGEIRTLIGLHLAMGVMKTPRVSMYWEAGMDIGIFQNTMCRDRFFQLRSHLYLVNNLERPAENNDVFYKVRPLYDAMRRRCLELPLEENLCVDEQMVPFRGSLSVEQYVKGKPHPWGVKIYFLCGKSVSEQFKTQLGLGAGVVYHLSQRITEADHKLYFDNYFTTYNLLELKKIHAAGTARVCRFTNPPLQSDKVMTKMPRGSCDEAVSRDGKVALVKWFDSRSVVMASNFVGVGTMDEVQRWDKKQGRFLKVSRPEVVKLYNEAMGGVDLLNQLVSLYRTEIRSRKWTLRMITHAFDLAMNVAQCLVSVHKPVAAKRGRPSMSPEPQPHAHRPRVQDARPLPEVQYDMVDHMPNYYEKTEATRCKRPYCTGKTHVFCDKCNIHLCFVPHRNGFKAAHRK
;
A
#
# COMPACT_ATOMS: atom_id res chain seq x y z
N MET A 1 9.72 6.74 25.37
CA MET A 1 10.04 6.60 23.92
C MET A 1 8.88 6.11 23.05
N THR A 2 7.85 5.46 23.61
CA THR A 2 6.70 4.87 22.89
C THR A 2 5.60 5.87 22.49
N SER A 3 5.58 7.08 23.06
CA SER A 3 4.54 8.09 22.84
C SER A 3 4.65 8.91 21.55
N GLN A 4 5.72 8.76 20.75
CA GLN A 4 5.92 9.54 19.52
C GLN A 4 5.74 8.73 18.22
N LEU A 5 5.34 7.46 18.33
CA LEU A 5 5.20 6.55 17.19
C LEU A 5 3.85 5.83 17.25
N ILE A 6 3.30 5.56 16.06
CA ILE A 6 2.14 4.69 15.90
C ILE A 6 2.67 3.30 15.51
N TYR A 7 2.32 2.32 16.32
CA TYR A 7 2.69 0.92 16.13
C TYR A 7 1.44 0.09 15.87
N PHE A 8 1.43 -0.64 14.75
CA PHE A 8 0.45 -1.70 14.51
C PHE A 8 1.12 -3.05 14.74
N MET A 9 0.56 -3.80 15.69
CA MET A 9 1.23 -4.99 16.23
C MET A 9 0.84 -6.30 15.52
N TYR A 10 -0.21 -6.33 14.70
CA TYR A 10 -0.48 -7.50 13.85
C TYR A 10 -1.60 -7.23 12.84
N ILE A 11 -1.32 -7.41 11.55
CA ILE A 11 -2.34 -7.48 10.51
C ILE A 11 -2.17 -8.78 9.73
N THR A 12 -3.15 -9.68 9.83
CA THR A 12 -3.36 -10.77 8.87
C THR A 12 -3.91 -10.15 7.61
N CYS A 13 -3.10 -10.11 6.56
CA CYS A 13 -3.64 -9.99 5.22
C CYS A 13 -3.54 -11.37 4.57
N PHE A 14 -4.55 -11.77 3.80
CA PHE A 14 -4.44 -12.87 2.87
C PHE A 14 -4.81 -12.39 1.49
N SER A 15 -3.97 -12.66 0.49
CA SER A 15 -4.43 -12.58 -0.90
C SER A 15 -3.80 -13.70 -1.71
N HIS A 16 -4.58 -14.74 -1.95
CA HIS A 16 -4.49 -15.48 -3.18
C HIS A 16 -5.78 -15.24 -3.94
N ASN A 17 -5.70 -14.34 -4.92
CA ASN A 17 -6.75 -13.99 -5.89
C ASN A 17 -8.05 -13.46 -5.27
N LEU A 18 -8.31 -12.17 -5.44
CA LEU A 18 -9.59 -11.54 -5.11
C LEU A 18 -10.62 -11.80 -6.23
N PRO A 19 -11.59 -12.72 -6.08
CA PRO A 19 -12.89 -12.49 -6.67
C PRO A 19 -13.59 -11.41 -5.83
N LEU A 20 -13.70 -10.19 -6.38
CA LEU A 20 -14.55 -9.12 -5.86
C LEU A 20 -16.02 -9.55 -5.95
N GLU A 21 -16.44 -10.51 -5.12
CA GLU A 21 -17.85 -10.86 -4.98
C GLU A 21 -18.54 -10.02 -3.90
N TYR A 22 -17.80 -9.49 -2.92
CA TYR A 22 -18.30 -8.44 -2.03
C TYR A 22 -17.95 -7.10 -2.66
N LYS A 23 -18.95 -6.32 -3.06
CA LYS A 23 -18.70 -5.00 -3.63
C LYS A 23 -18.43 -4.07 -2.45
N VAL A 24 -17.40 -3.23 -2.56
CA VAL A 24 -17.14 -2.15 -1.58
C VAL A 24 -18.41 -1.30 -1.37
N ILE A 25 -19.28 -1.24 -2.38
CA ILE A 25 -20.61 -0.63 -2.34
C ILE A 25 -21.49 -1.20 -1.22
N ASP A 26 -21.54 -2.53 -1.03
CA ASP A 26 -22.39 -3.15 0.00
C ASP A 26 -21.92 -2.77 1.42
N PHE A 27 -20.59 -2.62 1.60
CA PHE A 27 -20.00 -2.10 2.84
C PHE A 27 -20.32 -0.61 3.05
N LEU A 28 -20.27 0.19 1.99
CA LEU A 28 -20.60 1.61 2.03
C LEU A 28 -22.09 1.81 2.37
N GLU A 29 -22.98 0.97 1.84
CA GLU A 29 -24.39 0.98 2.19
C GLU A 29 -24.60 0.73 3.70
N HIS A 30 -23.85 -0.18 4.33
CA HIS A 30 -23.92 -0.37 5.78
C HIS A 30 -23.44 0.83 6.61
N LEU A 31 -22.54 1.66 6.09
CA LEU A 31 -22.09 2.89 6.76
C LEU A 31 -23.01 4.09 6.51
N VAL A 32 -23.69 4.09 5.37
CA VAL A 32 -24.53 5.19 4.88
C VAL A 32 -26.01 5.00 5.23
N ASN A 33 -26.47 3.77 5.46
CA ASN A 33 -27.87 3.48 5.82
C ASN A 33 -28.14 3.77 7.30
N GLY A 34 -28.82 4.89 7.61
CA GLY A 34 -29.47 5.05 8.91
C GLY A 34 -30.09 6.41 9.23
N GLU A 35 -29.46 7.53 8.86
CA GLU A 35 -29.97 8.87 9.17
C GLU A 35 -29.74 9.77 7.95
N LEU A 36 -30.82 10.08 7.22
CA LEU A 36 -30.81 11.19 6.26
C LEU A 36 -30.46 12.46 7.04
N SER A 37 -29.24 12.96 6.90
CA SER A 37 -28.89 14.28 7.41
C SER A 37 -29.76 15.32 6.70
N ASP A 38 -30.30 16.29 7.45
CA ASP A 38 -31.18 17.35 6.92
C ASP A 38 -30.68 17.86 5.57
N LEU A 39 -31.37 17.50 4.48
CA LEU A 39 -31.04 17.95 3.12
C LEU A 39 -31.31 19.46 2.92
N ASP A 40 -31.90 20.12 3.91
CA ASP A 40 -32.17 21.55 3.94
C ASP A 40 -30.90 22.35 4.33
N CYS A 41 -29.97 22.44 3.39
CA CYS A 41 -28.80 23.33 3.48
C CYS A 41 -28.93 24.44 2.42
N LEU A 42 -28.96 25.70 2.85
CA LEU A 42 -28.82 26.85 1.96
C LEU A 42 -27.38 26.90 1.45
N ASP A 43 -27.20 26.72 0.14
CA ASP A 43 -25.92 26.73 -0.56
C ASP A 43 -25.20 28.08 -0.31
N SER A 44 -24.15 28.05 0.51
CA SER A 44 -23.29 29.21 0.73
C SER A 44 -21.92 28.89 0.12
N GLY A 45 -21.70 29.38 -1.09
CA GLY A 45 -20.57 29.05 -1.96
C GLY A 45 -19.19 29.53 -1.51
N ASN A 46 -18.85 29.45 -0.23
CA ASN A 46 -17.53 29.81 0.27
C ASN A 46 -16.73 28.57 0.69
N GLU A 47 -15.76 28.19 -0.15
CA GLU A 47 -14.63 27.34 0.26
C GLU A 47 -13.75 28.14 1.23
N ALA A 48 -14.11 28.13 2.52
CA ALA A 48 -13.24 28.66 3.57
C ALA A 48 -12.18 27.60 3.93
N ASP A 49 -11.01 27.72 3.31
CA ASP A 49 -9.79 27.03 3.73
C ASP A 49 -9.29 27.72 5.01
N GLU A 50 -9.81 27.31 6.17
CA GLU A 50 -9.44 27.91 7.45
C GLU A 50 -7.97 27.63 7.80
N ASN A 51 -7.23 28.72 7.90
CA ASN A 51 -5.81 28.79 8.20
C ASN A 51 -5.61 28.66 9.73
N GLU A 52 -5.30 27.47 10.23
CA GLU A 52 -4.85 27.32 11.61
C GLU A 52 -3.33 27.62 11.68
N LYS A 53 -2.97 28.83 12.11
CA LYS A 53 -1.59 29.15 12.55
C LYS A 53 -1.44 28.68 13.99
N SER A 54 -0.76 27.55 14.21
CA SER A 54 -0.25 27.18 15.52
C SER A 54 0.96 28.08 15.85
N VAL A 55 0.78 29.09 16.69
CA VAL A 55 1.89 29.83 17.31
C VAL A 55 2.34 29.01 18.51
N VAL A 56 3.53 28.41 18.41
CA VAL A 56 4.26 27.89 19.57
C VAL A 56 5.57 28.66 19.63
N THR A 57 5.68 29.54 20.61
CA THR A 57 6.92 30.22 20.97
C THR A 57 7.86 29.23 21.64
N GLU A 58 8.97 28.92 20.99
CA GLU A 58 10.06 28.11 21.52
C GLU A 58 10.90 28.94 22.51
N ASN A 59 10.92 28.54 23.77
CA ASN A 59 12.05 28.83 24.66
C ASN A 59 12.92 27.56 24.69
N GLN A 60 14.13 27.69 24.18
CA GLN A 60 15.17 26.67 24.24
C GLN A 60 15.79 26.68 25.64
N GLU A 61 15.49 25.68 26.45
CA GLU A 61 16.34 25.30 27.59
C GLU A 61 16.71 23.83 27.47
N GLU A 62 18.01 23.57 27.35
CA GLU A 62 18.59 22.25 27.51
C GLU A 62 18.39 21.80 28.96
N ILE A 63 17.58 20.76 29.17
CA ILE A 63 17.43 20.15 30.49
C ILE A 63 17.62 18.63 30.38
N THR A 64 18.65 18.20 31.11
CA THR A 64 19.06 16.82 31.40
C THR A 64 17.92 16.00 32.01
N VAL A 65 17.60 14.87 31.38
CA VAL A 65 16.57 13.93 31.84
C VAL A 65 17.17 12.96 32.86
N ASN A 66 16.72 13.05 34.11
CA ASN A 66 16.87 11.97 35.10
C ASN A 66 15.93 10.82 34.72
N ARG A 67 16.49 9.60 34.68
CA ARG A 67 15.81 8.35 34.35
C ARG A 67 15.07 7.82 35.58
N GLU A 68 13.77 7.59 35.45
CA GLU A 68 13.06 6.64 36.32
C GLU A 68 13.17 5.24 35.72
N GLU A 69 13.55 4.28 36.56
CA GLU A 69 13.84 2.89 36.23
C GLU A 69 12.53 2.08 36.25
N ASP A 70 12.02 1.73 35.07
CA ASP A 70 11.03 0.66 34.90
C ASP A 70 11.76 -0.69 34.83
N ASP A 71 11.29 -1.65 35.63
CA ASP A 71 11.78 -3.03 35.78
C ASP A 71 11.59 -3.88 34.50
N HIS A 72 12.31 -3.53 33.43
CA HIS A 72 12.45 -4.35 32.24
C HIS A 72 13.76 -5.14 32.30
N GLU A 73 13.66 -6.46 32.13
CA GLU A 73 14.78 -7.39 31.99
C GLU A 73 15.87 -6.78 31.10
N GLN A 74 16.98 -6.35 31.71
CA GLN A 74 18.00 -5.54 31.03
C GLN A 74 18.64 -6.36 29.91
N MET A 75 18.52 -5.87 28.67
CA MET A 75 19.14 -6.48 27.49
C MET A 75 20.64 -6.67 27.73
N THR A 76 21.11 -7.92 27.72
CA THR A 76 22.55 -8.22 27.67
C THR A 76 23.07 -7.88 26.28
N ILE A 77 23.70 -6.72 26.16
CA ILE A 77 24.28 -6.23 24.91
C ILE A 77 25.65 -6.87 24.72
N THR A 78 25.77 -7.81 23.78
CA THR A 78 27.07 -8.32 23.35
C THR A 78 27.88 -7.18 22.72
N ARG A 79 29.12 -6.99 23.20
CA ARG A 79 29.97 -5.88 22.75
C ARG A 79 30.59 -6.24 21.41
N LYS A 80 30.75 -5.25 20.53
CA LYS A 80 31.27 -5.47 19.17
C LYS A 80 32.57 -6.26 19.09
N HIS A 81 33.49 -6.08 20.05
CA HIS A 81 34.80 -6.74 20.08
C HIS A 81 34.76 -8.20 20.53
N GLU A 82 33.66 -8.63 21.17
CA GLU A 82 33.43 -10.01 21.60
C GLU A 82 32.94 -10.88 20.44
N ILE A 83 32.31 -10.25 19.44
CA ILE A 83 31.79 -10.91 18.24
C ILE A 83 32.96 -11.28 17.31
N LYS A 84 33.20 -12.58 17.18
CA LYS A 84 34.19 -13.18 16.27
C LYS A 84 33.50 -14.15 15.32
N TRP A 85 34.08 -14.38 14.15
CA TRP A 85 33.48 -15.17 13.07
C TRP A 85 34.42 -16.26 12.56
N HIS A 86 33.85 -17.34 12.03
CA HIS A 86 34.58 -18.42 11.33
C HIS A 86 33.81 -18.86 10.09
N HIS A 87 34.52 -19.38 9.08
CA HIS A 87 33.90 -20.04 7.94
C HIS A 87 33.61 -21.50 8.28
N ARG A 88 32.33 -21.79 8.53
CA ARG A 88 31.84 -23.15 8.70
C ARG A 88 30.35 -23.19 8.34
N PRO A 89 29.82 -24.36 7.95
CA PRO A 89 28.38 -24.54 7.80
C PRO A 89 27.63 -24.15 9.07
N PHE A 90 26.55 -23.39 8.94
CA PHE A 90 25.67 -23.12 10.08
C PHE A 90 24.95 -24.40 10.50
N THR A 91 24.95 -24.68 11.81
CA THR A 91 24.17 -25.76 12.39
C THR A 91 23.08 -25.13 13.23
N THR A 92 21.83 -25.46 12.92
CA THR A 92 20.66 -24.95 13.65
C THR A 92 20.73 -25.38 15.11
N ILE A 93 20.80 -24.39 16.02
CA ILE A 93 20.89 -24.61 17.47
C ILE A 93 19.49 -24.71 18.10
N ILE A 94 18.47 -24.16 17.43
CA ILE A 94 17.11 -24.03 17.95
C ILE A 94 16.20 -24.95 17.15
N ASP A 95 15.37 -25.75 17.83
CA ASP A 95 14.43 -26.64 17.15
C ASP A 95 13.45 -25.84 16.27
N THR A 96 13.37 -26.21 15.00
CA THR A 96 12.50 -25.56 14.01
C THR A 96 11.26 -26.38 13.67
N SER A 97 11.06 -27.52 14.35
CA SER A 97 10.00 -28.50 14.10
C SER A 97 8.76 -28.31 14.99
N PHE A 98 8.27 -27.07 15.10
CA PHE A 98 7.01 -26.79 15.80
C PHE A 98 5.83 -26.85 14.81
N GLN A 99 4.77 -27.55 15.19
CA GLN A 99 3.51 -27.59 14.42
C GLN A 99 2.62 -26.45 14.89
N ASN A 100 2.61 -25.34 14.14
CA ASN A 100 1.59 -24.32 14.37
C ASN A 100 0.25 -24.83 13.83
N HIS A 101 -0.69 -25.10 14.73
CA HIS A 101 -2.07 -25.32 14.35
C HIS A 101 -2.60 -24.03 13.72
N LEU A 102 -3.01 -24.08 12.45
CA LEU A 102 -3.69 -22.98 11.79
C LEU A 102 -4.92 -22.61 12.64
N ILE A 103 -4.87 -21.47 13.33
CA ILE A 103 -5.96 -20.99 14.18
C ILE A 103 -7.03 -20.35 13.28
N TYR A 104 -7.79 -21.15 12.54
CA TYR A 104 -8.94 -20.64 11.78
C TYR A 104 -10.13 -21.59 11.88
N ASP A 105 -10.66 -21.73 13.09
CA ASP A 105 -12.01 -22.25 13.33
C ASP A 105 -12.96 -21.07 13.64
N ARG A 106 -13.00 -20.09 12.75
CA ARG A 106 -13.97 -18.99 12.82
C ARG A 106 -14.91 -19.07 11.63
N HIS A 107 -16.22 -18.97 11.91
CA HIS A 107 -17.20 -18.77 10.86
C HIS A 107 -16.87 -17.45 10.11
N PRO A 108 -16.94 -17.45 8.77
CA PRO A 108 -16.73 -16.24 7.98
C PRO A 108 -17.75 -15.17 8.39
N MET A 109 -17.25 -14.01 8.83
CA MET A 109 -18.04 -12.81 9.05
C MET A 109 -18.07 -11.95 7.77
N SER A 110 -19.04 -11.05 7.67
CA SER A 110 -19.09 -10.02 6.62
C SER A 110 -17.94 -9.01 6.78
N PRO A 111 -17.55 -8.30 5.69
CA PRO A 111 -16.54 -7.23 5.79
C PRO A 111 -16.91 -6.17 6.83
N TYR A 112 -18.19 -5.83 6.95
CA TYR A 112 -18.65 -4.83 7.93
C TYR A 112 -18.49 -5.31 9.38
N GLU A 113 -18.76 -6.58 9.66
CA GLU A 113 -18.54 -7.16 11.00
C GLU A 113 -17.06 -7.23 11.35
N TYR A 114 -16.18 -7.57 10.41
CA TYR A 114 -14.74 -7.49 10.63
C TYR A 114 -14.29 -6.05 10.89
N PHE A 115 -14.79 -5.08 10.11
CA PHE A 115 -14.49 -3.67 10.30
C PHE A 115 -14.89 -3.17 11.69
N LYS A 116 -16.09 -3.51 12.18
CA LYS A 116 -16.57 -3.14 13.51
C LYS A 116 -15.70 -3.65 14.66
N GLN A 117 -14.92 -4.70 14.44
CA GLN A 117 -13.96 -5.17 15.45
C GLN A 117 -12.75 -4.23 15.57
N TYR A 118 -12.36 -3.54 14.50
CA TYR A 118 -11.29 -2.54 14.53
C TYR A 118 -11.81 -1.15 14.89
N VAL A 119 -13.05 -0.85 14.50
CA VAL A 119 -13.71 0.44 14.70
C VAL A 119 -15.07 0.17 15.38
N PRO A 120 -15.09 0.03 16.72
CA PRO A 120 -16.33 -0.23 17.46
C PRO A 120 -17.27 0.98 17.47
N ASP A 121 -18.57 0.75 17.67
CA ASP A 121 -19.60 1.79 17.67
C ASP A 121 -19.33 2.94 18.66
N ALA A 122 -18.80 2.60 19.84
CA ALA A 122 -18.39 3.58 20.86
C ALA A 122 -17.36 4.61 20.34
N LEU A 123 -16.59 4.28 19.30
CA LEU A 123 -15.65 5.21 18.70
C LEU A 123 -16.35 6.25 17.83
N PHE A 124 -17.47 5.90 17.18
CA PHE A 124 -18.29 6.87 16.46
C PHE A 124 -19.03 7.80 17.42
N ASP A 125 -19.47 7.28 18.58
CA ASP A 125 -20.05 8.10 19.64
C ASP A 125 -19.01 9.10 20.19
N LEU A 126 -17.79 8.63 20.49
CA LEU A 126 -16.68 9.49 20.89
C LEU A 126 -16.36 10.57 19.85
N MET A 127 -16.34 10.22 18.56
CA MET A 127 -16.12 11.17 17.47
C MET A 127 -17.23 12.23 17.41
N SER A 128 -18.47 11.81 17.57
CA SER A 128 -19.64 12.71 17.59
C SER A 128 -19.53 13.72 18.73
N ASP A 129 -19.33 13.23 19.95
CA ASP A 129 -19.24 14.06 21.16
C ASP A 129 -18.05 15.03 21.09
N SER A 130 -16.88 14.52 20.71
CA SER A 130 -15.66 15.33 20.57
C SER A 130 -15.79 16.39 19.48
N THR A 131 -16.48 16.08 18.37
CA THR A 131 -16.73 17.03 17.28
C THR A 131 -17.69 18.12 17.71
N ASN A 132 -18.76 17.78 18.44
CA ASN A 132 -19.69 18.75 19.01
C ASN A 132 -19.00 19.69 20.01
N ILE A 133 -18.20 19.14 20.92
CA ILE A 133 -17.41 19.91 21.88
C ILE A 133 -16.45 20.85 21.15
N TYR A 134 -15.73 20.34 20.15
CA TYR A 134 -14.80 21.16 19.37
C TYR A 134 -15.51 22.31 18.64
N ALA A 135 -16.66 22.06 18.03
CA ALA A 135 -17.43 23.10 17.34
C ALA A 135 -17.92 24.22 18.28
N MET A 136 -18.26 23.87 19.52
CA MET A 136 -18.55 24.87 20.57
C MET A 136 -17.30 25.66 20.95
N GLN A 137 -16.16 24.99 21.10
CA GLN A 137 -14.89 25.61 21.48
C GLN A 137 -14.31 26.51 20.39
N SER A 138 -14.46 26.16 19.11
CA SER A 138 -13.99 26.94 17.97
C SER A 138 -14.83 28.19 17.72
N GLY A 139 -15.99 28.34 18.37
CA GLY A 139 -16.89 29.46 18.19
C GLY A 139 -17.61 29.44 16.84
N THR A 140 -17.75 28.27 16.20
CA THR A 140 -18.39 28.13 14.90
C THR A 140 -19.88 28.44 15.01
N LEU A 141 -20.26 29.63 14.53
CA LEU A 141 -21.64 30.09 14.56
C LEU A 141 -22.54 29.13 13.76
N ARG A 142 -23.67 28.73 14.37
CA ARG A 142 -24.70 27.86 13.75
C ARG A 142 -24.23 26.45 13.38
N PHE A 143 -23.22 25.91 14.06
CA PHE A 143 -22.93 24.47 13.94
C PHE A 143 -24.10 23.67 14.53
N LYS A 144 -24.84 22.95 13.68
CA LYS A 144 -25.83 21.97 14.14
C LYS A 144 -25.08 20.80 14.79
N PRO A 145 -25.42 20.38 16.02
CA PRO A 145 -24.82 19.20 16.63
C PRO A 145 -24.89 17.98 15.71
N THR A 146 -23.82 17.20 15.67
CA THR A 146 -23.72 15.96 14.90
C THR A 146 -24.07 14.76 15.76
N SER A 147 -24.48 13.66 15.10
CA SER A 147 -24.76 12.36 15.72
C SER A 147 -23.69 11.35 15.30
N SER A 148 -23.60 10.22 16.01
CA SER A 148 -22.72 9.13 15.57
C SER A 148 -23.16 8.52 14.24
N GLY A 149 -24.45 8.58 13.88
CA GLY A 149 -24.96 8.21 12.55
C GLY A 149 -24.42 9.12 11.45
N GLU A 150 -24.41 10.43 11.69
CA GLU A 150 -23.90 11.41 10.75
C GLU A 150 -22.37 11.32 10.58
N ILE A 151 -21.64 11.01 11.65
CA ILE A 151 -20.19 10.70 11.55
C ILE A 151 -19.95 9.42 10.75
N ARG A 152 -20.70 8.33 10.98
CA ARG A 152 -20.58 7.09 10.18
C ARG A 152 -20.79 7.40 8.69
N THR A 153 -21.79 8.22 8.39
CA THR A 153 -22.09 8.69 7.04
C THR A 153 -20.93 9.48 6.43
N LEU A 154 -20.36 10.45 7.16
CA LEU A 154 -19.18 11.21 6.73
C LEU A 154 -18.01 10.28 6.36
N ILE A 155 -17.74 9.26 7.19
CA ILE A 155 -16.68 8.29 6.96
C ILE A 155 -17.00 7.41 5.74
N GLY A 156 -18.24 6.94 5.61
CA GLY A 156 -18.72 6.20 4.43
C GLY A 156 -18.50 6.99 3.14
N LEU A 157 -18.87 8.27 3.11
CA LEU A 157 -18.63 9.14 1.96
C LEU A 157 -17.14 9.28 1.66
N HIS A 158 -16.28 9.46 2.67
CA HIS A 158 -14.83 9.49 2.47
C HIS A 158 -14.30 8.19 1.83
N LEU A 159 -14.71 7.03 2.33
CA LEU A 159 -14.31 5.73 1.75
C LEU A 159 -14.82 5.59 0.31
N ALA A 160 -16.05 6.04 0.02
CA ALA A 160 -16.59 6.06 -1.34
C ALA A 160 -15.77 6.95 -2.29
N MET A 161 -15.25 8.09 -1.80
CA MET A 161 -14.34 8.95 -2.57
C MET A 161 -13.03 8.22 -2.91
N GLY A 162 -12.51 7.38 -2.01
CA GLY A 162 -11.32 6.55 -2.25
C GLY A 162 -11.49 5.53 -3.39
N VAL A 163 -12.73 5.08 -3.61
CA VAL A 163 -13.09 4.16 -4.71
C VAL A 163 -13.26 4.91 -6.04
N MET A 164 -14.00 6.01 -6.06
CA MET A 164 -14.39 6.68 -7.32
C MET A 164 -13.37 7.69 -7.85
N LYS A 165 -12.63 8.36 -6.96
CA LYS A 165 -11.51 9.27 -7.29
C LYS A 165 -11.83 10.37 -8.30
N THR A 166 -12.75 11.27 -7.97
CA THR A 166 -12.96 12.49 -8.75
C THR A 166 -11.82 13.51 -8.52
N PRO A 167 -11.48 14.37 -9.50
CA PRO A 167 -10.40 15.35 -9.36
C PRO A 167 -10.60 16.40 -8.26
N ARG A 168 -11.86 16.75 -7.94
CA ARG A 168 -12.22 17.72 -6.91
C ARG A 168 -13.35 17.17 -6.06
N VAL A 169 -13.27 17.38 -4.74
CA VAL A 169 -14.26 16.88 -3.78
C VAL A 169 -15.67 17.42 -4.07
N SER A 170 -15.80 18.67 -4.52
CA SER A 170 -17.10 19.26 -4.87
C SER A 170 -17.81 18.55 -6.03
N MET A 171 -17.08 17.86 -6.91
CA MET A 171 -17.65 17.16 -8.06
C MET A 171 -18.57 16.01 -7.66
N TYR A 172 -18.40 15.44 -6.45
CA TYR A 172 -19.31 14.39 -5.97
C TYR A 172 -20.76 14.88 -5.80
N TRP A 173 -20.97 16.19 -5.67
CA TRP A 173 -22.29 16.82 -5.57
C TRP A 173 -22.71 17.58 -6.83
N GLU A 174 -21.93 17.53 -7.92
CA GLU A 174 -22.30 18.18 -9.18
C GLU A 174 -23.43 17.39 -9.87
N ALA A 175 -24.50 18.07 -10.28
CA ALA A 175 -25.66 17.44 -10.93
C ALA A 175 -25.28 16.62 -12.18
N GLY A 176 -24.26 17.05 -12.94
CA GLY A 176 -23.79 16.35 -14.13
C GLY A 176 -23.05 15.04 -13.88
N MET A 177 -22.65 14.75 -12.63
CA MET A 177 -21.96 13.51 -12.26
C MET A 177 -22.94 12.40 -11.85
N ASP A 178 -24.15 12.76 -11.43
CA ASP A 178 -25.24 11.85 -11.02
C ASP A 178 -24.80 10.73 -10.05
N ILE A 179 -24.06 11.12 -9.01
CA ILE A 179 -23.56 10.19 -7.99
C ILE A 179 -24.51 10.20 -6.78
N GLY A 180 -25.59 9.42 -6.90
CA GLY A 180 -26.68 9.42 -5.92
C GLY A 180 -26.27 9.19 -4.46
N ILE A 181 -25.24 8.37 -4.21
CA ILE A 181 -24.76 8.12 -2.83
C ILE A 181 -24.24 9.38 -2.11
N PHE A 182 -23.83 10.43 -2.83
CA PHE A 182 -23.41 11.70 -2.20
C PHE A 182 -24.59 12.66 -2.10
N GLN A 183 -25.29 12.87 -3.21
CA GLN A 183 -26.38 13.84 -3.31
C GLN A 183 -27.56 13.47 -2.41
N ASN A 184 -27.87 12.18 -2.26
CA ASN A 184 -29.03 11.72 -1.50
C ASN A 184 -28.74 11.51 -0.01
N THR A 185 -27.48 11.61 0.41
CA THR A 185 -27.04 11.19 1.75
C THR A 185 -26.72 12.37 2.66
N MET A 186 -25.91 13.31 2.17
CA MET A 186 -25.47 14.47 2.94
C MET A 186 -25.26 15.65 2.02
N CYS A 187 -25.74 16.84 2.41
CA CYS A 187 -25.52 18.04 1.63
C CYS A 187 -24.02 18.40 1.60
N ARG A 188 -23.55 18.97 0.48
CA ARG A 188 -22.14 19.31 0.26
C ARG A 188 -21.56 20.17 1.40
N ASP A 189 -22.29 21.20 1.81
CA ASP A 189 -21.81 22.17 2.80
C ASP A 189 -21.73 21.53 4.20
N ARG A 190 -22.68 20.65 4.56
CA ARG A 190 -22.62 19.87 5.80
C ARG A 190 -21.43 18.92 5.79
N PHE A 191 -21.15 18.27 4.66
CA PHE A 191 -19.95 17.44 4.53
C PHE A 191 -18.67 18.22 4.82
N PHE A 192 -18.51 19.42 4.22
CA PHE A 192 -17.33 20.25 4.49
C PHE A 192 -17.29 20.76 5.94
N GLN A 193 -18.43 21.12 6.51
CA GLN A 193 -18.55 21.56 7.90
C GLN A 193 -18.14 20.44 8.88
N LEU A 194 -18.65 19.23 8.72
CA LEU A 194 -18.27 18.10 9.58
C LEU A 194 -16.81 17.71 9.37
N ARG A 195 -16.35 17.67 8.12
CA ARG A 195 -14.97 17.33 7.78
C ARG A 195 -13.96 18.30 8.43
N SER A 196 -14.25 19.60 8.49
CA SER A 196 -13.37 20.57 9.14
C SER A 196 -13.38 20.45 10.66
N HIS A 197 -14.52 20.08 11.26
CA HIS A 197 -14.69 20.00 12.72
C HIS A 197 -14.41 18.60 13.31
N LEU A 198 -14.22 17.57 12.47
CA LEU A 198 -14.01 16.19 12.93
C LEU A 198 -12.85 16.10 13.95
N TYR A 199 -13.19 15.62 15.15
CA TYR A 199 -12.30 15.49 16.31
C TYR A 199 -12.59 14.19 17.07
N LEU A 200 -11.57 13.67 17.78
CA LEU A 200 -11.66 12.42 18.56
C LEU A 200 -11.36 12.60 20.06
N VAL A 201 -10.96 13.80 20.46
CA VAL A 201 -10.58 14.12 21.84
C VAL A 201 -11.07 15.50 22.22
N ASN A 202 -11.34 15.71 23.50
CA ASN A 202 -11.51 17.04 24.06
C ASN A 202 -10.13 17.69 24.30
N ASN A 203 -9.85 18.82 23.66
CA ASN A 203 -8.54 19.49 23.81
C ASN A 203 -8.30 20.00 25.23
N LEU A 204 -9.36 20.29 25.99
CA LEU A 204 -9.26 20.76 27.39
C LEU A 204 -8.89 19.64 28.36
N GLU A 205 -9.08 18.39 27.98
CA GLU A 205 -8.75 17.21 28.79
C GLU A 205 -7.33 16.69 28.51
N ARG A 206 -6.57 17.36 27.63
CA ARG A 206 -5.19 16.97 27.35
C ARG A 206 -4.34 17.20 28.62
N PRO A 207 -3.69 16.15 29.18
CA PRO A 207 -2.77 16.33 30.31
C PRO A 207 -1.61 17.25 29.92
N ALA A 208 -1.18 18.13 30.82
CA ALA A 208 -0.14 19.13 30.57
C ALA A 208 1.21 18.47 30.23
N GLU A 209 1.46 17.30 30.82
CA GLU A 209 2.68 16.50 30.67
C GLU A 209 2.65 15.64 29.39
N ASN A 210 1.54 15.66 28.63
CA ASN A 210 1.36 14.79 27.48
C ASN A 210 2.15 15.28 26.26
N ASN A 211 3.28 14.62 26.03
CA ASN A 211 4.18 14.84 24.89
C ASN A 211 3.85 13.98 23.65
N ASP A 212 2.70 13.30 23.59
CA ASP A 212 2.26 12.50 22.44
C ASP A 212 1.77 13.41 21.30
N VAL A 213 2.54 13.44 20.21
CA VAL A 213 2.21 14.22 19.00
C VAL A 213 0.93 13.71 18.33
N PHE A 214 0.61 12.43 18.48
CA PHE A 214 -0.56 11.77 17.91
C PHE A 214 -1.77 11.74 18.84
N TYR A 215 -1.73 12.42 20.00
CA TYR A 215 -2.82 12.44 20.99
C TYR A 215 -4.22 12.62 20.36
N LYS A 216 -4.35 13.56 19.41
CA LYS A 216 -5.62 13.89 18.74
C LYS A 216 -6.25 12.75 17.93
N VAL A 217 -5.49 11.72 17.56
CA VAL A 217 -5.98 10.55 16.80
C VAL A 217 -5.80 9.25 17.58
N ARG A 218 -5.23 9.32 18.78
CA ARG A 218 -4.87 8.17 19.60
C ARG A 218 -6.04 7.23 19.91
N PRO A 219 -7.26 7.69 20.21
CA PRO A 219 -8.39 6.79 20.48
C PRO A 219 -8.67 5.80 19.34
N LEU A 220 -8.58 6.24 18.09
CA LEU A 220 -8.81 5.42 16.91
C LEU A 220 -7.67 4.43 16.67
N TYR A 221 -6.42 4.91 16.73
CA TYR A 221 -5.25 4.04 16.52
C TYR A 221 -5.07 3.02 17.64
N ASP A 222 -5.39 3.37 18.89
CA ASP A 222 -5.37 2.44 20.02
C ASP A 222 -6.49 1.39 19.93
N ALA A 223 -7.67 1.77 19.42
CA ALA A 223 -8.74 0.80 19.17
C ALA A 223 -8.32 -0.25 18.14
N MET A 224 -7.76 0.18 17.01
CA MET A 224 -7.23 -0.73 16.00
C MET A 224 -6.08 -1.58 16.54
N ARG A 225 -5.15 -0.98 17.29
CA ARG A 225 -4.03 -1.70 17.92
C ARG A 225 -4.52 -2.76 18.90
N ARG A 226 -5.50 -2.44 19.74
CA ARG A 226 -6.11 -3.40 20.69
C ARG A 226 -6.68 -4.60 19.94
N ARG A 227 -7.43 -4.36 18.85
CA ARG A 227 -7.95 -5.45 18.04
C ARG A 227 -6.84 -6.31 17.44
N CYS A 228 -5.79 -5.69 16.90
CA CYS A 228 -4.61 -6.40 16.40
C CYS A 228 -3.97 -7.29 17.49
N LEU A 229 -3.95 -6.83 18.75
CA LEU A 229 -3.40 -7.53 19.92
C LEU A 229 -4.23 -8.74 20.39
N GLU A 230 -5.48 -8.88 19.96
CA GLU A 230 -6.34 -10.02 20.27
C GLU A 230 -6.22 -11.16 19.23
N LEU A 231 -5.63 -10.89 18.06
CA LEU A 231 -5.55 -11.85 16.98
C LEU A 231 -4.43 -12.88 17.21
N PRO A 232 -4.61 -14.17 16.91
CA PRO A 232 -3.53 -15.14 17.00
C PRO A 232 -2.34 -14.75 16.11
N LEU A 233 -1.11 -15.05 16.55
CA LEU A 233 0.09 -14.82 15.75
C LEU A 233 0.36 -16.00 14.81
N GLU A 234 0.75 -15.71 13.56
CA GLU A 234 1.24 -16.71 12.61
C GLU A 234 2.69 -17.13 12.92
N GLU A 235 3.11 -18.29 12.38
CA GLU A 235 4.49 -18.76 12.44
C GLU A 235 5.46 -17.73 11.86
N ASN A 236 5.26 -17.31 10.62
CA ASN A 236 6.19 -16.41 9.95
C ASN A 236 5.64 -14.98 10.02
N LEU A 237 6.41 -14.09 10.63
CA LEU A 237 6.05 -12.70 10.89
C LEU A 237 7.04 -11.78 10.18
N CYS A 238 6.58 -10.65 9.66
CA CYS A 238 7.42 -9.63 9.04
C CYS A 238 7.22 -8.26 9.70
N VAL A 239 8.29 -7.49 9.86
CA VAL A 239 8.25 -6.08 10.27
C VAL A 239 8.65 -5.19 9.12
N ASP A 240 7.80 -4.21 8.80
CA ASP A 240 8.10 -3.18 7.80
C ASP A 240 7.36 -1.87 8.11
N GLU A 241 7.58 -0.87 7.26
CA GLU A 241 7.00 0.45 7.37
C GLU A 241 5.93 0.75 6.31
N GLN A 242 5.02 1.65 6.68
CA GLN A 242 4.13 2.33 5.76
C GLN A 242 4.40 3.83 5.83
N MET A 243 4.35 4.47 4.67
CA MET A 243 4.32 5.93 4.57
C MET A 243 2.87 6.37 4.38
N VAL A 244 2.35 7.20 5.28
CA VAL A 244 1.08 7.91 5.11
C VAL A 244 1.38 9.27 4.46
N PRO A 245 1.07 9.46 3.16
CA PRO A 245 1.40 10.70 2.46
C PRO A 245 0.77 11.89 3.16
N PHE A 246 1.59 12.88 3.49
CA PHE A 246 1.14 14.15 4.05
C PHE A 246 2.20 15.20 3.74
N ARG A 247 1.77 16.43 3.51
CA ARG A 247 2.63 17.60 3.39
C ARG A 247 1.97 18.74 4.12
N GLY A 248 2.51 19.13 5.27
CA GLY A 248 1.94 20.19 6.09
C GLY A 248 2.80 20.51 7.30
N SER A 249 2.20 21.14 8.31
CA SER A 249 2.90 21.42 9.57
C SER A 249 2.69 20.25 10.54
N LEU A 250 3.68 19.35 10.63
CA LEU A 250 3.71 18.28 11.61
C LEU A 250 5.17 17.94 11.96
N SER A 251 5.53 18.02 13.24
CA SER A 251 6.92 17.83 13.70
C SER A 251 7.50 16.45 13.42
N VAL A 252 6.63 15.44 13.25
CA VAL A 252 7.00 14.04 12.97
C VAL A 252 6.89 13.67 11.48
N GLU A 253 6.69 14.65 10.59
CA GLU A 253 6.76 14.42 9.14
C GLU A 253 8.19 14.01 8.73
N GLN A 254 8.30 12.96 7.91
CA GLN A 254 9.57 12.40 7.47
C GLN A 254 9.68 12.35 5.95
N TYR A 255 10.88 12.64 5.45
CA TYR A 255 11.24 12.44 4.04
C TYR A 255 11.94 11.08 3.84
N VAL A 256 11.33 10.21 3.04
CA VAL A 256 11.90 8.91 2.66
C VAL A 256 12.14 8.86 1.15
N LYS A 257 13.42 9.00 0.78
CA LYS A 257 13.87 8.94 -0.62
C LYS A 257 13.53 7.58 -1.24
N GLY A 258 12.92 7.59 -2.42
CA GLY A 258 12.64 6.39 -3.22
C GLY A 258 11.25 5.78 -3.04
N LYS A 259 10.44 6.26 -2.10
CA LYS A 259 9.01 5.89 -1.99
C LYS A 259 8.17 6.72 -2.97
N PRO A 260 7.03 6.20 -3.51
CA PRO A 260 6.17 6.92 -4.44
C PRO A 260 5.69 8.27 -3.90
N HIS A 261 5.40 8.33 -2.59
CA HIS A 261 5.14 9.56 -1.86
C HIS A 261 6.23 9.71 -0.80
N PRO A 262 7.25 10.55 -1.05
CA PRO A 262 8.42 10.58 -0.18
C PRO A 262 8.22 11.43 1.08
N TRP A 263 7.16 12.24 1.17
CA TRP A 263 6.83 13.06 2.34
C TRP A 263 5.58 12.53 3.04
N GLY A 264 5.66 12.36 4.36
CA GLY A 264 4.51 11.93 5.16
C GLY A 264 4.85 11.44 6.55
N VAL A 265 3.87 10.79 7.18
CA VAL A 265 4.02 10.17 8.51
C VAL A 265 4.43 8.71 8.34
N LYS A 266 5.52 8.32 9.00
CA LYS A 266 6.00 6.93 8.99
C LYS A 266 5.33 6.12 10.10
N ILE A 267 4.72 5.00 9.74
CA ILE A 267 4.06 4.04 10.64
C ILE A 267 4.76 2.68 10.50
N TYR A 268 4.88 1.92 11.60
CA TYR A 268 5.49 0.60 11.60
C TYR A 268 4.46 -0.50 11.85
N PHE A 269 4.59 -1.60 11.11
CA PHE A 269 3.69 -2.75 11.11
C PHE A 269 4.45 -4.04 11.44
N LEU A 270 3.82 -4.90 12.23
CA LEU A 270 4.11 -6.33 12.32
C LEU A 270 2.99 -7.07 11.58
N CYS A 271 3.30 -7.96 10.64
CA CYS A 271 2.33 -8.68 9.81
C CYS A 271 2.68 -10.17 9.68
N GLY A 272 1.68 -11.04 9.52
CA GLY A 272 1.87 -12.47 9.24
C GLY A 272 2.23 -12.78 7.77
N LYS A 273 2.66 -14.02 7.50
CA LYS A 273 3.09 -14.56 6.19
C LYS A 273 2.02 -14.47 5.11
N SER A 274 0.76 -14.49 5.52
CA SER A 274 -0.37 -14.93 4.71
C SER A 274 -0.67 -14.14 3.43
N VAL A 275 0.22 -13.23 3.01
CA VAL A 275 0.24 -12.61 1.69
C VAL A 275 1.59 -12.75 0.98
N SER A 276 1.56 -13.06 -0.32
CA SER A 276 2.70 -12.89 -1.21
C SER A 276 2.37 -12.06 -2.47
N GLU A 277 3.05 -10.92 -2.68
CA GLU A 277 3.66 -10.52 -3.97
C GLU A 277 4.65 -9.32 -3.78
N GLN A 278 5.67 -9.23 -4.65
CA GLN A 278 7.00 -8.62 -4.42
C GLN A 278 7.12 -7.11 -4.79
N PHE A 279 7.95 -6.31 -4.08
CA PHE A 279 9.06 -5.40 -4.55
C PHE A 279 9.55 -4.38 -3.47
N LYS A 280 10.78 -3.81 -3.62
CA LYS A 280 11.81 -3.42 -2.60
C LYS A 280 11.85 -1.99 -1.94
N THR A 281 12.34 -1.94 -0.67
CA THR A 281 13.27 -0.96 0.05
C THR A 281 12.75 0.43 0.54
N GLN A 282 13.23 1.18 1.59
CA GLN A 282 14.44 1.23 2.46
C GLN A 282 14.27 2.15 3.74
N LEU A 283 14.92 1.83 4.89
CA LEU A 283 15.51 2.70 5.99
C LEU A 283 14.69 3.36 7.16
N GLY A 284 15.26 3.40 8.38
CA GLY A 284 15.13 4.40 9.49
C GLY A 284 14.36 4.03 10.81
N LEU A 285 14.89 4.34 12.03
CA LEU A 285 14.57 3.91 13.46
C LEU A 285 14.32 2.42 13.86
N GLY A 286 15.34 1.56 13.95
CA GLY A 286 15.11 0.12 13.67
C GLY A 286 14.93 -0.79 14.87
N ALA A 287 16.05 -1.11 15.53
CA ALA A 287 16.09 -2.19 16.51
C ALA A 287 15.11 -1.99 17.68
N GLY A 288 14.86 -0.75 18.13
CA GLY A 288 13.88 -0.45 19.17
C GLY A 288 12.42 -0.72 18.75
N VAL A 289 12.10 -0.50 17.47
CA VAL A 289 10.77 -0.79 16.90
C VAL A 289 10.55 -2.30 16.85
N VAL A 290 11.52 -3.06 16.32
CA VAL A 290 11.41 -4.52 16.30
C VAL A 290 11.39 -5.09 17.70
N TYR A 291 12.16 -4.53 18.63
CA TYR A 291 12.11 -4.94 20.03
C TYR A 291 10.71 -4.77 20.63
N HIS A 292 10.13 -3.58 20.53
CA HIS A 292 8.79 -3.28 21.05
C HIS A 292 7.70 -4.11 20.34
N LEU A 293 7.77 -4.27 19.01
CA LEU A 293 6.80 -5.09 18.27
C LEU A 293 6.92 -6.58 18.60
N SER A 294 8.14 -7.08 18.80
CA SER A 294 8.38 -8.48 19.16
C SER A 294 8.07 -8.80 20.62
N GLN A 295 7.79 -7.83 21.50
CA GLN A 295 7.44 -8.10 22.91
C GLN A 295 6.19 -8.98 23.05
N ARG A 296 5.33 -8.96 22.03
CA ARG A 296 4.15 -9.82 21.94
C ARG A 296 4.48 -11.28 21.67
N ILE A 297 5.64 -11.55 21.08
CA ILE A 297 6.06 -12.91 20.74
C ILE A 297 6.68 -13.50 22.00
N THR A 298 5.86 -14.19 22.79
CA THR A 298 6.24 -14.77 24.09
C THR A 298 6.73 -16.22 23.97
N GLU A 299 6.41 -16.91 22.89
CA GLU A 299 6.71 -18.33 22.65
C GLU A 299 7.79 -18.50 21.55
N ALA A 300 8.50 -19.63 21.59
CA ALA A 300 9.64 -19.92 20.70
C ALA A 300 9.23 -20.41 19.29
N ASP A 301 7.92 -20.42 18.98
CA ASP A 301 7.33 -21.05 17.81
C ASP A 301 7.07 -20.06 16.66
N HIS A 302 7.84 -18.97 16.62
CA HIS A 302 7.71 -17.93 15.60
C HIS A 302 9.03 -17.63 14.90
N LYS A 303 8.93 -17.33 13.60
CA LYS A 303 9.98 -16.89 12.70
C LYS A 303 9.75 -15.44 12.31
N LEU A 304 10.63 -14.55 12.75
CA LEU A 304 10.56 -13.11 12.54
C LEU A 304 11.51 -12.66 11.42
N TYR A 305 10.96 -11.98 10.43
CA TYR A 305 11.69 -11.46 9.28
C TYR A 305 11.67 -9.94 9.23
N PHE A 306 12.79 -9.31 8.87
CA PHE A 306 12.88 -7.85 8.79
C PHE A 306 13.93 -7.36 7.79
N ASP A 307 13.76 -6.12 7.30
CA ASP A 307 14.73 -5.50 6.38
C ASP A 307 16.07 -5.17 7.06
N ASN A 308 17.10 -4.94 6.25
CA ASN A 308 18.47 -4.57 6.62
C ASN A 308 18.58 -3.39 7.56
N TYR A 309 17.52 -2.58 7.61
CA TYR A 309 17.46 -1.45 8.47
C TYR A 309 17.30 -1.83 9.96
N PHE A 310 16.69 -2.97 10.25
CA PHE A 310 16.48 -3.49 11.60
C PHE A 310 17.58 -4.46 12.05
N THR A 311 18.17 -5.17 11.09
CA THR A 311 19.13 -6.26 11.34
C THR A 311 20.41 -5.80 12.03
N THR A 312 20.64 -6.33 13.24
CA THR A 312 21.86 -6.19 14.04
C THR A 312 22.13 -7.50 14.79
N TYR A 313 23.38 -7.74 15.20
CA TYR A 313 23.76 -8.95 15.94
C TYR A 313 22.94 -9.12 17.23
N ASN A 314 22.89 -8.07 18.06
CA ASN A 314 22.21 -8.13 19.35
C ASN A 314 20.71 -8.35 19.20
N LEU A 315 20.07 -7.80 18.14
CA LEU A 315 18.66 -8.07 17.87
C LEU A 315 18.38 -9.54 17.53
N LEU A 316 19.28 -10.19 16.80
CA LEU A 316 19.18 -11.63 16.47
C LEU A 316 19.44 -12.52 17.68
N GLU A 317 20.19 -12.03 18.66
CA GLU A 317 20.44 -12.73 19.92
C GLU A 317 19.32 -12.51 20.95
N LEU A 318 18.52 -11.46 20.78
CA LEU A 318 17.73 -10.88 21.86
C LEU A 318 16.55 -11.74 22.35
N LYS A 319 16.15 -12.76 21.60
CA LYS A 319 14.96 -13.57 21.92
C LYS A 319 15.15 -15.03 21.53
N LYS A 320 14.43 -15.92 22.21
CA LYS A 320 14.19 -17.32 21.79
C LYS A 320 13.33 -17.42 20.50
N ILE A 321 13.36 -16.39 19.66
CA ILE A 321 12.59 -16.29 18.43
C ILE A 321 13.55 -16.54 17.28
N HIS A 322 13.13 -17.37 16.34
CA HIS A 322 13.85 -17.56 15.09
C HIS A 322 13.79 -16.25 14.28
N ALA A 323 14.91 -15.61 14.01
CA ALA A 323 14.95 -14.31 13.33
C ALA A 323 15.89 -14.33 12.13
N ALA A 324 15.46 -13.74 11.01
CA ALA A 324 16.27 -13.60 9.81
C ALA A 324 15.97 -12.30 9.06
N GLY A 325 17.00 -11.65 8.52
CA GLY A 325 16.81 -10.42 7.76
C GLY A 325 17.90 -10.19 6.74
N THR A 326 17.64 -9.31 5.77
CA THR A 326 18.75 -8.78 4.96
C THR A 326 19.70 -8.01 5.87
N ALA A 327 20.97 -7.90 5.54
CA ALA A 327 22.00 -7.40 6.45
C ALA A 327 22.95 -6.42 5.76
N ARG A 328 23.32 -5.37 6.48
CA ARG A 328 24.44 -4.51 6.07
C ARG A 328 25.71 -5.00 6.75
N VAL A 329 26.68 -5.44 5.96
CA VAL A 329 27.96 -5.97 6.48
C VAL A 329 28.62 -5.00 7.46
N CYS A 330 28.56 -3.69 7.21
CA CYS A 330 29.13 -2.67 8.09
C CYS A 330 28.52 -2.58 9.51
N ARG A 331 27.37 -3.24 9.74
CA ARG A 331 26.75 -3.35 11.08
C ARG A 331 27.28 -4.53 11.90
N PHE A 332 28.05 -5.42 11.27
CA PHE A 332 28.66 -6.58 11.89
C PHE A 332 30.17 -6.36 11.99
N THR A 333 30.78 -6.80 13.09
CA THR A 333 32.21 -6.60 13.33
C THR A 333 33.04 -7.52 12.43
N ASN A 334 33.55 -6.97 11.33
CA ASN A 334 34.52 -7.61 10.41
C ASN A 334 34.23 -9.10 10.09
N PRO A 335 33.04 -9.46 9.61
CA PRO A 335 32.79 -10.84 9.20
C PRO A 335 33.65 -11.20 7.96
N PRO A 336 34.21 -12.41 7.87
CA PRO A 336 35.16 -12.82 6.83
C PRO A 336 34.47 -13.13 5.49
N LEU A 337 33.35 -12.50 5.17
CA LEU A 337 32.63 -12.76 3.92
C LEU A 337 33.44 -12.35 2.69
N GLN A 338 33.35 -13.14 1.63
CA GLN A 338 33.94 -12.83 0.33
C GLN A 338 33.55 -11.43 -0.16
N SER A 339 34.52 -10.70 -0.70
CA SER A 339 34.29 -9.35 -1.22
C SER A 339 33.35 -9.34 -2.44
N ASP A 340 32.66 -8.22 -2.70
CA ASP A 340 31.81 -8.10 -3.89
C ASP A 340 32.59 -8.28 -5.20
N LYS A 341 33.88 -7.93 -5.21
CA LYS A 341 34.77 -8.14 -6.37
C LYS A 341 34.99 -9.62 -6.67
N VAL A 342 35.03 -10.47 -5.63
CA VAL A 342 35.16 -11.93 -5.79
C VAL A 342 33.82 -12.50 -6.22
N MET A 343 32.73 -12.18 -5.50
CA MET A 343 31.39 -12.69 -5.79
C MET A 343 30.93 -12.37 -7.22
N THR A 344 31.26 -11.19 -7.75
CA THR A 344 30.89 -10.80 -9.13
C THR A 344 31.55 -11.66 -10.22
N LYS A 345 32.66 -12.33 -9.91
CA LYS A 345 33.36 -13.25 -10.82
C LYS A 345 32.80 -14.68 -10.73
N MET A 346 32.04 -14.98 -9.70
CA MET A 346 31.44 -16.30 -9.48
C MET A 346 30.14 -16.44 -10.27
N PRO A 347 29.70 -17.67 -10.56
CA PRO A 347 28.42 -17.89 -11.22
C PRO A 347 27.26 -17.37 -10.36
N ARG A 348 26.21 -16.89 -11.03
CA ARG A 348 24.96 -16.48 -10.39
C ARG A 348 24.38 -17.64 -9.57
N GLY A 349 24.03 -17.37 -8.33
CA GLY A 349 23.59 -18.38 -7.35
C GLY A 349 24.67 -18.79 -6.34
N SER A 350 25.92 -18.35 -6.54
CA SER A 350 26.99 -18.62 -5.58
C SER A 350 26.71 -17.99 -4.23
N CYS A 351 27.07 -18.70 -3.17
CA CYS A 351 26.93 -18.23 -1.80
C CYS A 351 28.23 -18.40 -1.01
N ASP A 352 28.38 -17.57 0.02
CA ASP A 352 29.43 -17.65 1.02
C ASP A 352 28.81 -17.51 2.41
N GLU A 353 29.29 -18.30 3.36
CA GLU A 353 28.73 -18.39 4.71
C GLU A 353 29.79 -18.16 5.77
N ALA A 354 29.44 -17.33 6.76
CA ALA A 354 30.23 -17.09 7.96
C ALA A 354 29.34 -17.19 9.19
N VAL A 355 29.82 -17.85 10.24
CA VAL A 355 29.07 -18.09 11.48
C VAL A 355 29.81 -17.47 12.65
N SER A 356 29.08 -16.87 13.58
CA SER A 356 29.65 -16.34 14.81
C SER A 356 30.30 -17.46 15.63
N ARG A 357 31.34 -17.13 16.40
CA ARG A 357 32.13 -18.13 17.13
C ARG A 357 31.33 -18.84 18.22
N ASP A 358 30.37 -18.15 18.80
CA ASP A 358 29.38 -18.72 19.73
C ASP A 358 28.32 -19.58 19.02
N GLY A 359 28.33 -19.62 17.68
CA GLY A 359 27.41 -20.39 16.87
C GLY A 359 26.02 -19.78 16.72
N LYS A 360 25.73 -18.63 17.35
CA LYS A 360 24.37 -18.10 17.47
C LYS A 360 23.84 -17.43 16.20
N VAL A 361 24.71 -16.86 15.38
CA VAL A 361 24.32 -16.06 14.21
C VAL A 361 25.07 -16.51 12.96
N ALA A 362 24.34 -16.78 11.89
CA ALA A 362 24.84 -16.98 10.54
C ALA A 362 24.75 -15.70 9.72
N LEU A 363 25.77 -15.48 8.89
CA LEU A 363 25.76 -14.53 7.78
C LEU A 363 25.91 -15.29 6.47
N VAL A 364 24.97 -15.10 5.56
CA VAL A 364 24.98 -15.72 4.24
C VAL A 364 25.03 -14.64 3.18
N LYS A 365 26.10 -14.60 2.40
CA LYS A 365 26.21 -13.74 1.23
C LYS A 365 25.83 -14.53 -0.01
N TRP A 366 24.80 -14.09 -0.72
CA TRP A 366 24.30 -14.73 -1.94
C TRP A 366 24.44 -13.79 -3.13
N PHE A 367 25.00 -14.27 -4.24
CA PHE A 367 25.21 -13.49 -5.45
C PHE A 367 24.16 -13.83 -6.51
N ASP A 368 23.28 -12.86 -6.79
CA ASP A 368 22.36 -12.91 -7.93
C ASP A 368 22.84 -11.94 -9.03
N SER A 369 22.07 -10.90 -9.35
CA SER A 369 22.54 -9.79 -10.19
C SER A 369 23.50 -8.86 -9.44
N ARG A 370 23.40 -8.88 -8.09
CA ARG A 370 24.24 -8.19 -7.11
C ARG A 370 24.28 -9.06 -5.85
N SER A 371 25.32 -8.88 -5.03
CA SER A 371 25.40 -9.53 -3.73
C SER A 371 24.29 -9.04 -2.79
N VAL A 372 23.66 -9.98 -2.09
CA VAL A 372 22.78 -9.72 -0.94
C VAL A 372 23.36 -10.47 0.25
N VAL A 373 23.36 -9.85 1.42
CA VAL A 373 23.78 -10.51 2.66
C VAL A 373 22.54 -10.70 3.53
N MET A 374 22.38 -11.90 4.06
CA MET A 374 21.36 -12.28 5.03
C MET A 374 22.04 -12.51 6.38
N ALA A 375 21.37 -12.17 7.47
CA ALA A 375 21.75 -12.55 8.82
C ALA A 375 20.59 -13.32 9.47
N SER A 376 20.90 -14.37 10.21
CA SER A 376 19.89 -15.26 10.80
C SER A 376 20.43 -15.96 12.05
N ASN A 377 19.56 -16.31 12.99
CA ASN A 377 19.92 -17.10 14.18
C ASN A 377 19.46 -18.58 14.10
N PHE A 378 18.82 -19.01 13.00
CA PHE A 378 18.19 -20.33 12.91
C PHE A 378 18.39 -21.06 11.58
N VAL A 379 18.76 -20.34 10.52
CA VAL A 379 18.94 -20.89 9.18
C VAL A 379 20.07 -20.18 8.43
N GLY A 380 20.94 -20.96 7.80
CA GLY A 380 22.05 -20.49 6.98
C GLY A 380 21.84 -20.75 5.49
N VAL A 381 22.86 -21.28 4.81
CA VAL A 381 22.75 -21.76 3.42
C VAL A 381 21.71 -22.87 3.31
N GLY A 382 21.73 -23.82 4.26
CA GLY A 382 20.72 -24.86 4.41
C GLY A 382 20.49 -25.69 3.14
N THR A 383 19.25 -26.11 2.93
CA THR A 383 18.84 -26.83 1.72
C THR A 383 18.61 -25.85 0.58
N MET A 384 19.50 -25.84 -0.41
CA MET A 384 19.38 -24.95 -1.56
C MET A 384 18.26 -25.40 -2.51
N ASP A 385 17.55 -24.43 -3.09
CA ASP A 385 16.56 -24.64 -4.15
C ASP A 385 16.89 -23.86 -5.42
N GLU A 386 16.14 -24.08 -6.50
CA GLU A 386 16.26 -23.29 -7.73
C GLU A 386 15.12 -22.27 -7.83
N VAL A 387 15.44 -21.00 -8.08
CA VAL A 387 14.46 -19.95 -8.36
C VAL A 387 14.62 -19.42 -9.79
N GLN A 388 13.50 -19.19 -10.48
CA GLN A 388 13.52 -18.53 -11.78
C GLN A 388 13.77 -17.03 -11.62
N ARG A 389 14.80 -16.52 -12.29
CA ARG A 389 15.12 -15.10 -12.28
C ARG A 389 15.37 -14.58 -13.69
N TRP A 390 14.82 -13.41 -13.98
CA TRP A 390 15.10 -12.72 -15.24
C TRP A 390 16.56 -12.28 -15.30
N ASP A 391 17.20 -12.52 -16.44
CA ASP A 391 18.52 -11.99 -16.76
C ASP A 391 18.42 -10.94 -17.86
N LYS A 392 18.73 -9.68 -17.52
CA LYS A 392 18.63 -8.57 -18.48
C LYS A 392 19.66 -8.66 -19.61
N LYS A 393 20.81 -9.29 -19.40
CA LYS A 393 21.87 -9.39 -20.40
C LYS A 393 21.53 -10.45 -21.44
N GLN A 394 20.94 -11.57 -20.98
CA GLN A 394 20.56 -12.68 -21.86
C GLN A 394 19.11 -12.61 -22.33
N GLY A 395 18.29 -11.73 -21.78
CA GLY A 395 16.88 -11.57 -22.16
C GLY A 395 16.02 -12.81 -21.92
N ARG A 396 16.39 -13.63 -20.93
CA ARG A 396 15.70 -14.89 -20.60
C ARG A 396 15.67 -15.16 -19.11
N PHE A 397 14.80 -16.08 -18.69
CA PHE A 397 14.79 -16.60 -17.33
C PHE A 397 15.92 -17.62 -17.13
N LEU A 398 16.66 -17.47 -16.04
CA LEU A 398 17.67 -18.40 -15.57
C LEU A 398 17.18 -19.10 -14.31
N LYS A 399 17.55 -20.37 -14.16
CA LYS A 399 17.45 -21.09 -12.89
C LYS A 399 18.67 -20.74 -12.06
N VAL A 400 18.44 -20.15 -10.90
CA VAL A 400 19.50 -19.69 -10.00
C VAL A 400 19.37 -20.44 -8.69
N SER A 401 20.46 -21.08 -8.25
CA SER A 401 20.51 -21.71 -6.93
C SER A 401 20.36 -20.65 -5.83
N ARG A 402 19.48 -20.90 -4.88
CA ARG A 402 19.13 -19.98 -3.80
C ARG A 402 19.26 -20.70 -2.45
N PRO A 403 19.95 -20.09 -1.46
CA PRO A 403 20.05 -20.64 -0.12
C PRO A 403 18.72 -20.55 0.63
N GLU A 404 18.53 -21.43 1.61
CA GLU A 404 17.29 -21.61 2.36
C GLU A 404 16.85 -20.34 3.09
N VAL A 405 17.79 -19.62 3.73
CA VAL A 405 17.48 -18.33 4.38
C VAL A 405 16.87 -17.30 3.42
N VAL A 406 17.31 -17.28 2.16
CA VAL A 406 16.79 -16.36 1.14
C VAL A 406 15.43 -16.84 0.65
N LYS A 407 15.18 -18.15 0.57
CA LYS A 407 13.85 -18.71 0.27
C LYS A 407 12.86 -18.27 1.34
N LEU A 408 13.13 -18.61 2.60
CA LEU A 408 12.25 -18.34 3.73
C LEU A 408 11.97 -16.84 3.88
N TYR A 409 12.99 -16.00 3.74
CA TYR A 409 12.82 -14.54 3.75
C TYR A 409 11.90 -14.06 2.63
N ASN A 410 12.10 -14.52 1.38
CA ASN A 410 11.24 -14.08 0.27
C ASN A 410 9.80 -14.60 0.39
N GLU A 411 9.58 -15.71 1.08
CA GLU A 411 8.23 -16.25 1.34
C GLU A 411 7.51 -15.53 2.47
N ALA A 412 8.24 -15.02 3.47
CA ALA A 412 7.67 -14.34 4.62
C ALA A 412 7.53 -12.82 4.43
N MET A 413 8.42 -12.21 3.65
CA MET A 413 8.38 -10.79 3.34
C MET A 413 7.36 -10.50 2.23
N GLY A 414 6.57 -9.43 2.40
CA GLY A 414 5.59 -8.97 1.42
C GLY A 414 4.22 -8.65 2.02
N GLY A 415 3.92 -9.11 3.24
CA GLY A 415 2.66 -8.83 3.93
C GLY A 415 2.36 -7.34 4.07
N VAL A 416 3.35 -6.56 4.55
CA VAL A 416 3.21 -5.11 4.68
C VAL A 416 3.16 -4.42 3.31
N ASP A 417 3.90 -4.90 2.32
CA ASP A 417 3.90 -4.31 0.98
C ASP A 417 2.56 -4.48 0.26
N LEU A 418 1.89 -5.63 0.38
CA LEU A 418 0.54 -5.77 -0.17
C LEU A 418 -0.44 -4.87 0.58
N LEU A 419 -0.38 -4.82 1.91
CA LEU A 419 -1.24 -3.92 2.67
C LEU A 419 -1.04 -2.47 2.21
N ASN A 420 0.21 -2.06 2.00
CA ASN A 420 0.56 -0.76 1.42
C ASN A 420 -0.04 -0.57 0.02
N GLN A 421 0.03 -1.59 -0.84
CA GLN A 421 -0.55 -1.57 -2.17
C GLN A 421 -2.08 -1.43 -2.12
N LEU A 422 -2.77 -2.24 -1.31
CA LEU A 422 -4.22 -2.23 -1.16
C LEU A 422 -4.72 -0.89 -0.61
N VAL A 423 -4.11 -0.41 0.47
CA VAL A 423 -4.38 0.93 1.01
C VAL A 423 -4.09 2.01 -0.02
N SER A 424 -3.06 1.85 -0.87
CA SER A 424 -2.78 2.81 -1.94
C SER A 424 -3.80 2.77 -3.09
N LEU A 425 -4.40 1.61 -3.39
CA LEU A 425 -5.38 1.47 -4.47
C LEU A 425 -6.69 2.19 -4.13
N TYR A 426 -7.17 2.06 -2.89
CA TYR A 426 -8.44 2.63 -2.44
C TYR A 426 -8.28 3.80 -1.46
N ARG A 427 -7.09 4.40 -1.45
CA ARG A 427 -6.77 5.53 -0.57
C ARG A 427 -7.80 6.65 -0.72
N THR A 428 -8.33 7.11 0.41
CA THR A 428 -9.13 8.33 0.43
C THR A 428 -8.25 9.53 0.06
N GLU A 429 -8.51 10.14 -1.09
CA GLU A 429 -7.78 11.31 -1.57
C GLU A 429 -8.33 12.58 -0.91
N ILE A 430 -7.55 13.13 0.03
CA ILE A 430 -7.91 14.35 0.76
C ILE A 430 -6.84 15.40 0.53
N ARG A 431 -7.24 16.54 -0.02
CA ARG A 431 -6.46 17.78 0.03
C ARG A 431 -6.84 18.51 1.31
N SER A 432 -5.98 18.46 2.32
CA SER A 432 -6.15 19.19 3.58
C SER A 432 -4.80 19.44 4.23
N ARG A 433 -4.67 20.59 4.91
CA ARG A 433 -3.53 20.89 5.79
C ARG A 433 -3.68 20.29 7.20
N LYS A 434 -4.88 19.78 7.54
CA LYS A 434 -5.19 19.16 8.83
C LYS A 434 -4.65 17.73 8.87
N TRP A 435 -3.49 17.54 9.51
CA TRP A 435 -2.84 16.23 9.60
C TRP A 435 -3.73 15.19 10.31
N THR A 436 -4.56 15.60 11.28
CA THR A 436 -5.45 14.68 12.00
C THR A 436 -6.47 14.06 11.06
N LEU A 437 -7.10 14.84 10.17
CA LEU A 437 -8.02 14.33 9.16
C LEU A 437 -7.34 13.31 8.24
N ARG A 438 -6.08 13.56 7.88
CA ARG A 438 -5.29 12.62 7.06
C ARG A 438 -5.06 11.30 7.78
N MET A 439 -4.71 11.35 9.06
CA MET A 439 -4.47 10.16 9.88
C MET A 439 -5.77 9.39 10.19
N ILE A 440 -6.89 10.09 10.40
CA ILE A 440 -8.21 9.47 10.64
C ILE A 440 -8.65 8.69 9.41
N THR A 441 -8.63 9.33 8.24
CA THR A 441 -9.04 8.67 6.98
C THR A 441 -8.12 7.53 6.59
N HIS A 442 -6.81 7.66 6.84
CA HIS A 442 -5.88 6.55 6.71
C HIS A 442 -6.23 5.34 7.61
N ALA A 443 -6.61 5.59 8.87
CA ALA A 443 -7.01 4.51 9.79
C ALA A 443 -8.28 3.78 9.31
N PHE A 444 -9.25 4.50 8.76
CA PHE A 444 -10.44 3.89 8.14
C PHE A 444 -10.12 3.12 6.86
N ASP A 445 -9.30 3.69 5.96
CA ASP A 445 -8.79 2.99 4.77
C ASP A 445 -8.11 1.67 5.19
N LEU A 446 -7.28 1.73 6.22
CA LEU A 446 -6.57 0.58 6.77
C LEU A 446 -7.56 -0.47 7.33
N ALA A 447 -8.47 -0.08 8.22
CA ALA A 447 -9.46 -0.98 8.82
C ALA A 447 -10.33 -1.70 7.77
N MET A 448 -10.77 -0.97 6.74
CA MET A 448 -11.55 -1.53 5.63
C MET A 448 -10.74 -2.56 4.83
N ASN A 449 -9.49 -2.24 4.47
CA ASN A 449 -8.65 -3.15 3.70
C ASN A 449 -8.31 -4.42 4.50
N VAL A 450 -8.06 -4.29 5.81
CA VAL A 450 -7.83 -5.45 6.69
C VAL A 450 -9.08 -6.32 6.80
N ALA A 451 -10.26 -5.71 6.98
CA ALA A 451 -11.52 -6.43 7.01
C ALA A 451 -11.78 -7.22 5.71
N GLN A 452 -11.50 -6.61 4.55
CA GLN A 452 -11.62 -7.27 3.25
C GLN A 452 -10.64 -8.45 3.11
N CYS A 453 -9.41 -8.30 3.60
CA CYS A 453 -8.44 -9.39 3.62
C CYS A 453 -8.91 -10.56 4.50
N LEU A 454 -9.51 -10.29 5.67
CA LEU A 454 -10.00 -11.29 6.61
C LEU A 454 -11.18 -12.12 6.03
N VAL A 455 -12.06 -11.49 5.26
CA VAL A 455 -13.13 -12.20 4.53
C VAL A 455 -12.56 -13.17 3.51
N SER A 456 -11.47 -12.78 2.84
CA SER A 456 -10.85 -13.56 1.77
C SER A 456 -10.14 -14.82 2.31
N VAL A 457 -9.74 -14.85 3.58
CA VAL A 457 -9.16 -16.04 4.25
C VAL A 457 -10.12 -17.22 4.29
N HIS A 458 -11.39 -16.93 4.52
CA HIS A 458 -12.41 -17.94 4.80
C HIS A 458 -13.13 -18.43 3.53
N LYS A 459 -12.80 -17.87 2.36
CA LYS A 459 -13.36 -18.31 1.08
C LYS A 459 -12.49 -19.44 0.48
N PRO A 460 -13.08 -20.57 0.05
CA PRO A 460 -12.34 -21.59 -0.67
C PRO A 460 -11.76 -20.99 -1.97
N VAL A 461 -10.53 -21.39 -2.30
CA VAL A 461 -9.81 -20.91 -3.48
C VAL A 461 -10.63 -21.22 -4.74
N ALA A 462 -11.24 -20.21 -5.35
CA ALA A 462 -11.81 -20.35 -6.67
C ALA A 462 -10.68 -20.56 -7.69
N ALA A 463 -10.82 -21.57 -8.55
CA ALA A 463 -9.86 -21.86 -9.61
C ALA A 463 -9.62 -20.61 -10.46
N LYS A 464 -8.34 -20.36 -10.80
CA LYS A 464 -7.86 -19.23 -11.59
C LYS A 464 -8.82 -18.88 -12.74
N ARG A 465 -9.55 -17.77 -12.63
CA ARG A 465 -10.10 -17.08 -13.80
C ARG A 465 -9.20 -15.90 -14.14
N GLY A 466 -8.05 -16.28 -14.69
CA GLY A 466 -7.11 -15.45 -15.43
C GLY A 466 -6.51 -16.32 -16.52
N ARG A 467 -6.15 -15.73 -17.66
CA ARG A 467 -5.71 -16.42 -18.88
C ARG A 467 -4.74 -17.59 -18.57
N PRO A 468 -4.99 -18.83 -19.04
CA PRO A 468 -4.14 -19.98 -18.72
C PRO A 468 -2.70 -19.76 -19.18
N SER A 469 -1.76 -19.67 -18.22
CA SER A 469 -0.31 -19.64 -18.47
C SER A 469 0.27 -21.04 -18.72
N MET A 470 -0.55 -21.99 -19.14
CA MET A 470 -0.15 -23.34 -19.53
C MET A 470 -0.79 -23.63 -20.89
N SER A 471 -0.36 -22.90 -21.92
CA SER A 471 -0.52 -23.34 -23.30
C SER A 471 0.87 -23.76 -23.79
N PRO A 472 1.04 -24.95 -24.39
CA PRO A 472 2.27 -25.28 -25.09
C PRO A 472 2.49 -24.30 -26.23
N GLU A 473 3.74 -23.85 -26.40
CA GLU A 473 4.34 -22.99 -27.43
C GLU A 473 3.46 -21.93 -28.15
N PRO A 474 3.92 -20.67 -28.28
CA PRO A 474 3.15 -19.65 -28.97
C PRO A 474 2.98 -20.03 -30.44
N GLN A 475 1.76 -20.45 -30.80
CA GLN A 475 1.29 -20.35 -32.18
C GLN A 475 1.42 -18.88 -32.63
N PRO A 476 1.86 -18.62 -33.87
CA PRO A 476 2.09 -17.28 -34.36
C PRO A 476 0.85 -16.42 -34.13
N HIS A 477 1.02 -15.35 -33.34
CA HIS A 477 -0.06 -14.46 -32.96
C HIS A 477 -0.86 -14.01 -34.19
N ALA A 478 -2.17 -14.30 -34.20
CA ALA A 478 -3.09 -13.61 -35.07
C ALA A 478 -2.94 -12.10 -34.84
N HIS A 479 -2.58 -11.37 -35.90
CA HIS A 479 -2.46 -9.92 -35.86
C HIS A 479 -3.69 -9.31 -35.18
N ARG A 480 -3.46 -8.34 -34.26
CA ARG A 480 -4.54 -7.46 -33.77
C ARG A 480 -5.38 -7.01 -34.97
N PRO A 481 -6.72 -7.09 -34.93
CA PRO A 481 -7.54 -6.47 -35.95
C PRO A 481 -7.14 -5.01 -36.04
N ARG A 482 -6.57 -4.64 -37.18
CA ARG A 482 -6.31 -3.25 -37.53
C ARG A 482 -7.66 -2.55 -37.40
N VAL A 483 -7.73 -1.45 -36.65
CA VAL A 483 -8.92 -0.57 -36.67
C VAL A 483 -9.26 -0.35 -38.14
N GLN A 484 -10.37 -0.94 -38.60
CA GLN A 484 -10.80 -0.79 -39.96
C GLN A 484 -11.29 0.65 -40.07
N ASP A 485 -10.64 1.46 -40.91
CA ASP A 485 -11.20 2.75 -41.31
C ASP A 485 -12.64 2.49 -41.76
N ALA A 486 -13.61 3.16 -41.11
CA ALA A 486 -15.02 3.00 -41.44
C ALA A 486 -15.19 3.26 -42.94
N ARG A 487 -15.53 2.23 -43.70
CA ARG A 487 -15.82 2.38 -45.12
C ARG A 487 -17.23 2.98 -45.24
N PRO A 488 -17.43 3.97 -46.13
CA PRO A 488 -18.77 4.47 -46.40
C PRO A 488 -19.66 3.31 -46.88
N LEU A 489 -20.94 3.34 -46.51
CA LEU A 489 -21.91 2.36 -47.00
C LEU A 489 -21.99 2.44 -48.53
N PRO A 490 -22.12 1.30 -49.24
CA PRO A 490 -22.19 1.30 -50.71
C PRO A 490 -23.29 2.20 -51.28
N GLU A 491 -24.41 2.33 -50.58
CA GLU A 491 -25.53 3.22 -50.96
C GLU A 491 -25.08 4.68 -51.03
N VAL A 492 -24.27 5.13 -50.06
CA VAL A 492 -23.71 6.49 -50.02
C VAL A 492 -22.56 6.64 -51.00
N GLN A 493 -21.72 5.61 -51.14
CA GLN A 493 -20.53 5.65 -51.98
C GLN A 493 -20.87 5.75 -53.49
N TYR A 494 -21.96 5.12 -53.93
CA TYR A 494 -22.34 5.02 -55.35
C TYR A 494 -23.57 5.82 -55.74
N ASP A 495 -24.09 6.68 -54.87
CA ASP A 495 -25.28 7.50 -55.16
C ASP A 495 -25.03 8.59 -56.22
N MET A 496 -23.77 8.86 -56.57
CA MET A 496 -23.37 9.88 -57.56
C MET A 496 -23.79 11.32 -57.19
N VAL A 497 -24.17 11.58 -55.94
CA VAL A 497 -24.62 12.88 -55.44
C VAL A 497 -23.56 13.48 -54.50
N ASP A 498 -23.18 14.74 -54.68
CA ASP A 498 -22.33 15.52 -53.76
C ASP A 498 -20.98 14.91 -53.35
N HIS A 499 -20.38 14.09 -54.21
CA HIS A 499 -18.99 13.62 -54.01
C HIS A 499 -18.01 14.66 -54.53
N MET A 500 -17.69 15.68 -53.72
CA MET A 500 -16.73 16.73 -54.06
C MET A 500 -15.31 16.40 -53.58
N PRO A 501 -14.28 16.60 -54.42
CA PRO A 501 -12.89 16.45 -53.99
C PRO A 501 -12.44 17.68 -53.20
N ASN A 502 -11.87 17.45 -52.02
CA ASN A 502 -11.31 18.48 -51.16
C ASN A 502 -9.87 18.14 -50.76
N TYR A 503 -9.11 19.13 -50.30
CA TYR A 503 -7.69 19.01 -49.98
C TYR A 503 -7.47 18.98 -48.47
N TYR A 504 -6.69 18.02 -48.01
CA TYR A 504 -6.33 17.88 -46.62
C TYR A 504 -5.04 18.64 -46.30
N GLU A 505 -5.14 19.66 -45.45
CA GLU A 505 -4.08 20.64 -45.15
C GLU A 505 -2.88 20.09 -44.34
N LYS A 506 -2.86 18.81 -44.00
CA LYS A 506 -1.69 18.21 -43.32
C LYS A 506 -0.49 18.14 -44.25
N THR A 507 0.70 18.31 -43.67
CA THR A 507 1.99 18.26 -44.37
C THR A 507 2.31 16.93 -45.02
N GLU A 508 1.75 15.82 -44.53
CA GLU A 508 1.99 14.47 -45.05
C GLU A 508 0.80 13.92 -45.84
N ALA A 509 1.06 13.48 -47.07
CA ALA A 509 0.08 12.82 -47.92
C ALA A 509 -0.30 11.43 -47.36
N THR A 510 -1.60 11.11 -47.33
CA THR A 510 -2.08 9.80 -46.91
C THR A 510 -2.17 8.84 -48.10
N ARG A 511 -2.23 7.52 -47.85
CA ARG A 511 -2.35 6.53 -48.92
C ARG A 511 -3.77 6.50 -49.48
N CYS A 512 -3.88 6.48 -50.81
CA CYS A 512 -5.14 6.29 -51.52
C CYS A 512 -5.85 5.01 -51.06
N LYS A 513 -7.12 5.14 -50.70
CA LYS A 513 -7.96 4.06 -50.15
C LYS A 513 -8.62 3.19 -51.21
N ARG A 514 -8.44 3.50 -52.50
CA ARG A 514 -8.90 2.63 -53.60
C ARG A 514 -8.16 1.28 -53.54
N PRO A 515 -8.88 0.14 -53.67
CA PRO A 515 -8.26 -1.18 -53.78
C PRO A 515 -7.16 -1.20 -54.85
N TYR A 516 -6.03 -1.85 -54.53
CA TYR A 516 -4.88 -2.01 -55.42
C TYR A 516 -4.12 -0.72 -55.78
N CYS A 517 -4.44 0.42 -55.17
CA CYS A 517 -3.67 1.65 -55.35
C CYS A 517 -2.52 1.75 -54.32
N THR A 518 -1.35 2.17 -54.79
CA THR A 518 -0.16 2.45 -53.96
C THR A 518 0.16 3.94 -53.87
N GLY A 519 -0.60 4.80 -54.56
CA GLY A 519 -0.38 6.25 -54.58
C GLY A 519 -0.69 6.91 -53.24
N LYS A 520 -0.01 8.03 -52.97
CA LYS A 520 -0.33 8.96 -51.88
C LYS A 520 -1.07 10.18 -52.41
N THR A 521 -1.91 10.79 -51.59
CA THR A 521 -2.73 11.95 -51.96
C THR A 521 -3.11 12.77 -50.74
N HIS A 522 -3.28 14.07 -50.92
CA HIS A 522 -3.95 14.96 -49.97
C HIS A 522 -5.43 15.13 -50.31
N VAL A 523 -5.90 14.58 -51.43
CA VAL A 523 -7.28 14.72 -51.86
C VAL A 523 -8.15 13.68 -51.17
N PHE A 524 -9.26 14.12 -50.60
CA PHE A 524 -10.29 13.27 -50.03
C PHE A 524 -11.68 13.68 -50.52
N CYS A 525 -12.66 12.79 -50.35
CA CYS A 525 -14.06 13.10 -50.62
C CYS A 525 -14.72 13.63 -49.34
N ASP A 526 -15.34 14.81 -49.38
CA ASP A 526 -15.99 15.40 -48.20
C ASP A 526 -17.13 14.53 -47.67
N LYS A 527 -17.91 13.94 -48.56
CA LYS A 527 -19.06 13.09 -48.21
C LYS A 527 -18.66 11.71 -47.66
N CYS A 528 -17.66 11.08 -48.27
CA CYS A 528 -17.23 9.73 -47.90
C CYS A 528 -16.09 9.70 -46.86
N ASN A 529 -15.44 10.83 -46.62
CA ASN A 529 -14.23 10.97 -45.80
C ASN A 529 -13.09 9.98 -46.15
N ILE A 530 -12.96 9.63 -47.44
CA ILE A 530 -11.93 8.71 -47.94
C ILE A 530 -10.93 9.45 -48.83
N HIS A 531 -9.65 9.13 -48.64
CA HIS A 531 -8.56 9.74 -49.41
C HIS A 531 -8.35 8.99 -50.72
N LEU A 532 -8.43 9.70 -51.86
CA LEU A 532 -8.45 9.11 -53.20
C LEU A 532 -7.62 9.93 -54.17
N CYS A 533 -6.79 9.27 -54.98
CA CYS A 533 -6.00 9.97 -55.99
C CYS A 533 -6.92 10.67 -57.00
N PHE A 534 -6.63 11.93 -57.32
CA PHE A 534 -7.31 12.70 -58.34
C PHE A 534 -6.28 13.32 -59.29
N VAL A 535 -5.65 12.47 -60.10
CA VAL A 535 -4.62 12.85 -61.09
C VAL A 535 -4.86 12.15 -62.43
N PRO A 536 -4.38 12.68 -63.58
CA PRO A 536 -4.75 12.21 -64.92
C PRO A 536 -4.61 10.69 -65.13
N HIS A 537 -3.52 10.07 -64.67
CA HIS A 537 -3.24 8.65 -64.88
C HIS A 537 -3.66 7.74 -63.71
N ARG A 538 -4.15 8.33 -62.61
CA ARG A 538 -4.56 7.61 -61.38
C ARG A 538 -5.75 8.32 -60.74
N ASN A 539 -6.89 8.28 -61.42
CA ASN A 539 -8.13 8.85 -60.91
C ASN A 539 -8.89 7.83 -60.04
N GLY A 540 -8.44 7.70 -58.79
CA GLY A 540 -9.10 6.91 -57.77
C GLY A 540 -10.45 7.49 -57.35
N PHE A 541 -10.61 8.82 -57.43
CA PHE A 541 -11.85 9.50 -57.06
C PHE A 541 -13.03 9.11 -57.95
N LYS A 542 -12.85 9.16 -59.29
CA LYS A 542 -13.88 8.77 -60.26
C LYS A 542 -14.23 7.29 -60.14
N ALA A 543 -13.23 6.43 -59.94
CA ALA A 543 -13.40 4.99 -59.87
C ALA A 543 -13.99 4.49 -58.54
N ALA A 544 -13.91 5.27 -57.47
CA ALA A 544 -14.48 4.89 -56.18
C ALA A 544 -15.98 5.19 -56.09
N HIS A 545 -16.46 6.21 -56.78
CA HIS A 545 -17.86 6.67 -56.69
C HIS A 545 -18.72 6.30 -57.89
N ARG A 546 -18.11 5.83 -58.99
CA ARG A 546 -18.83 5.24 -60.13
C ARG A 546 -18.81 3.72 -60.00
N LYS A 547 -19.98 3.11 -60.11
CA LYS A 547 -20.14 1.66 -60.09
C LYS A 547 -19.62 1.02 -61.38
#